data_AF-A0A919MTU0-F1
#
_entry.id   AF-A0A919MTU0-F1
#
_cell.length_a   1.000
_cell.length_b   1.000
_cell.length_c   1.000
_cell.angle_alpha   90.00
_cell.angle_beta   90.00
_cell.angle_gamma   90.00
#
_symmetry.space_group_name_H-M   'P 1'
#
loop_
_entity.id
_entity.type
_entity.pdbx_description
1 polymer ?
#
loop_
_entity_poly.entity_id
_entity_poly.type
_entity_poly.pdbx_seq_one_letter_code
_entity_poly.pdbx_strand_id
1 'polypeptide(L)'
;MGALKPWHIAIFVVVLVLLFGAKRLPDAARSLGRSLRIIKAETKGLIDENNDVAEKAEPQHSRQPIQGEVLHQQGQQAPPPPPPGYQQPAAQPQPQYQQPQPQPYVDPVQRTHDR
;
A
#
# COMPACT_ATOMS: atom_id res chain seq x y z
N MET A 1 -9.23 -28.58 -37.72
CA MET A 1 -8.48 -27.52 -37.01
C MET A 1 -9.24 -27.11 -35.74
N GLY A 2 -9.27 -27.97 -34.71
CA GLY A 2 -10.09 -27.80 -33.50
C GLY A 2 -9.28 -27.35 -32.27
N ALA A 3 -8.34 -26.43 -32.47
CA ALA A 3 -7.22 -26.20 -31.55
C ALA A 3 -7.61 -25.57 -30.19
N LEU A 4 -8.83 -25.08 -30.01
CA LEU A 4 -9.24 -24.36 -28.80
C LEU A 4 -10.54 -24.92 -28.22
N LYS A 5 -10.65 -26.25 -28.09
CA LYS A 5 -11.74 -26.80 -27.28
C LYS A 5 -11.56 -26.30 -25.83
N PRO A 6 -12.58 -25.67 -25.20
CA PRO A 6 -12.52 -25.13 -23.84
C PRO A 6 -11.92 -26.08 -22.79
N TRP A 7 -12.02 -27.39 -23.05
CA TRP A 7 -11.42 -28.45 -22.27
C TRP A 7 -9.91 -28.32 -22.03
N HIS A 8 -9.14 -27.90 -23.04
CA HIS A 8 -7.68 -27.77 -22.90
C HIS A 8 -7.29 -26.63 -21.96
N ILE A 9 -8.06 -25.54 -21.99
CA ILE A 9 -7.85 -24.38 -21.12
C ILE A 9 -8.13 -24.76 -19.66
N ALA A 10 -9.18 -25.54 -19.41
CA ALA A 10 -9.48 -26.05 -18.07
C ALA A 10 -8.32 -26.88 -17.50
N ILE A 11 -7.76 -27.79 -18.30
CA ILE A 11 -6.59 -28.61 -17.89
C ILE A 11 -5.39 -27.72 -17.59
N PHE A 12 -5.11 -26.72 -18.42
CA PHE A 12 -3.97 -25.82 -18.22
C PHE A 12 -4.10 -25.01 -16.92
N VAL A 13 -5.29 -24.50 -16.62
CA VAL A 13 -5.57 -23.80 -15.36
C VAL A 13 -5.40 -24.73 -14.17
N VAL A 14 -5.88 -25.98 -14.26
CA VAL A 14 -5.70 -26.98 -13.20
C VAL A 14 -4.21 -27.24 -12.95
N VAL A 15 -3.41 -27.41 -14.00
CA VAL A 15 -1.96 -27.59 -13.88
C VAL A 15 -1.32 -26.36 -13.21
N LEU A 16 -1.63 -25.14 -13.64
CA LEU A 16 -1.10 -23.93 -12.99
C LEU A 16 -1.50 -23.83 -11.52
N VAL A 17 -2.72 -24.19 -11.16
CA VAL A 17 -3.18 -24.19 -9.76
C VAL A 17 -2.43 -25.23 -8.93
N LEU A 18 -2.08 -26.39 -9.49
CA LEU A 18 -1.29 -27.42 -8.80
C LEU A 18 0.17 -26.99 -8.59
N LEU A 19 0.79 -26.34 -9.58
CA LEU A 19 2.18 -25.87 -9.46
C LEU A 19 2.32 -24.62 -8.58
N PHE A 20 1.46 -23.63 -8.75
CA PHE A 20 1.57 -22.34 -8.06
C PHE A 20 0.73 -22.28 -6.78
N GLY A 21 -0.32 -23.09 -6.67
CA GLY A 21 -1.26 -23.09 -5.55
C GLY A 21 -2.47 -22.17 -5.76
N ALA A 22 -3.62 -22.60 -5.25
CA ALA A 22 -4.92 -21.92 -5.43
C ALA A 22 -4.98 -20.49 -4.89
N LYS A 23 -4.13 -20.11 -3.91
CA LYS A 23 -4.07 -18.74 -3.38
C LYS A 23 -3.10 -17.83 -4.13
N ARG A 24 -2.06 -18.38 -4.77
CA ARG A 24 -1.00 -17.58 -5.43
C ARG A 24 -1.41 -17.11 -6.82
N LEU A 25 -2.12 -17.94 -7.58
CA LEU A 25 -2.61 -17.61 -8.92
C LEU A 25 -3.55 -16.39 -8.92
N PRO A 26 -4.61 -16.31 -8.09
CA PRO A 26 -5.49 -15.15 -8.06
C PRO A 26 -4.81 -13.90 -7.49
N ASP A 27 -3.87 -14.06 -6.55
CA ASP A 27 -3.14 -12.94 -5.96
C ASP A 27 -2.17 -12.31 -6.99
N ALA A 28 -1.41 -13.14 -7.70
CA ALA A 28 -0.56 -12.72 -8.81
C ALA A 28 -1.36 -12.10 -9.96
N ALA A 29 -2.50 -12.69 -10.35
CA ALA A 29 -3.36 -12.11 -11.38
C ALA A 29 -3.92 -10.74 -10.96
N ARG A 30 -4.26 -10.55 -9.68
CA ARG A 30 -4.75 -9.26 -9.14
C ARG A 30 -3.67 -8.19 -9.05
N SER A 31 -2.44 -8.54 -8.72
CA SER A 31 -1.32 -7.58 -8.70
C SER A 31 -0.92 -7.17 -10.12
N LEU A 32 -0.75 -8.15 -11.02
CA LEU A 32 -0.42 -7.94 -12.43
C LEU A 32 -1.55 -7.18 -13.16
N GLY A 33 -2.81 -7.50 -12.87
CA GLY A 33 -3.97 -6.83 -13.46
C GLY A 33 -4.08 -5.35 -13.06
N ARG A 34 -3.65 -4.98 -11.85
CA ARG A 34 -3.59 -3.58 -11.41
C ARG A 34 -2.52 -2.79 -12.18
N SER A 35 -1.32 -3.36 -12.35
CA SER A 35 -0.25 -2.73 -13.14
C SER A 35 -0.62 -2.58 -14.61
N LEU A 36 -1.22 -3.62 -15.21
CA LEU A 36 -1.71 -3.58 -16.59
C LEU A 36 -2.85 -2.57 -16.78
N ARG A 37 -3.71 -2.35 -15.78
CA ARG A 37 -4.78 -1.34 -15.86
C ARG A 37 -4.23 0.07 -15.94
N ILE A 38 -3.18 0.37 -15.18
CA ILE A 38 -2.53 1.68 -15.19
C ILE A 38 -1.93 1.93 -16.57
N ILE A 39 -1.13 0.97 -17.07
CA ILE A 39 -0.53 1.05 -18.39
C ILE A 39 -1.60 1.18 -19.48
N LYS A 40 -2.69 0.41 -19.39
CA LYS A 40 -3.81 0.49 -20.34
C LYS A 40 -4.53 1.83 -20.29
N ALA A 41 -4.67 2.46 -19.12
CA ALA A 41 -5.30 3.77 -18.99
C ALA A 41 -4.43 4.88 -19.59
N GLU A 42 -3.12 4.83 -19.35
CA GLU A 42 -2.15 5.77 -19.94
C GLU A 42 -2.05 5.58 -21.46
N THR A 43 -2.03 4.33 -21.93
CA THR A 43 -2.00 4.02 -23.38
C THR A 43 -3.32 4.36 -24.07
N LYS A 44 -4.46 4.32 -23.37
CA LYS A 44 -5.76 4.69 -23.96
C LYS A 44 -5.82 6.16 -24.35
N GLY A 45 -5.20 7.07 -23.60
CA GLY A 45 -5.10 8.48 -23.99
C GLY A 45 -4.45 8.64 -25.37
N LEU A 46 -3.35 7.94 -25.60
CA LEU A 46 -2.60 7.98 -26.86
C LEU A 46 -3.36 7.34 -28.04
N ILE A 47 -4.23 6.36 -27.77
CA ILE A 47 -5.05 5.68 -28.78
C ILE A 47 -6.32 6.47 -29.09
N ASP A 48 -6.94 7.08 -28.08
CA ASP A 48 -8.10 7.97 -28.25
C ASP A 48 -7.70 9.25 -29.00
N GLU A 49 -6.53 9.83 -28.74
CA GLU A 49 -6.02 11.01 -29.47
C GLU A 49 -5.88 10.78 -31.00
N ASN A 50 -5.78 9.52 -31.44
CA ASN A 50 -5.78 9.13 -32.86
C ASN A 50 -7.19 8.82 -33.42
N ASN A 51 -8.20 8.64 -32.57
CA ASN A 51 -9.61 8.38 -32.94
C ASN A 51 -10.57 9.57 -32.67
N ASP A 52 -10.13 10.60 -31.93
CA ASP A 52 -10.91 11.75 -31.47
C ASP A 52 -11.27 12.80 -32.56
N VAL A 53 -11.14 12.47 -33.84
CA VAL A 53 -11.85 13.22 -34.91
C VAL A 53 -13.32 12.78 -35.01
N ALA A 54 -13.73 11.66 -34.39
CA ALA A 54 -15.04 11.04 -34.67
C ALA A 54 -16.10 11.09 -33.55
N GLU A 55 -15.78 11.30 -32.26
CA GLU A 55 -16.79 11.03 -31.20
C GLU A 55 -16.83 12.07 -30.07
N LYS A 56 -17.04 13.33 -30.42
CA LYS A 56 -17.57 14.33 -29.47
C LYS A 56 -19.06 14.10 -29.26
N ALA A 57 -19.45 13.18 -28.38
CA ALA A 57 -20.81 13.07 -27.83
C ALA A 57 -20.88 12.25 -26.52
N GLU A 58 -20.62 12.93 -25.38
CA GLU A 58 -21.25 12.90 -24.03
C GLU A 58 -21.99 11.63 -23.46
N PRO A 59 -22.24 11.49 -22.13
CA PRO A 59 -21.76 12.20 -20.94
C PRO A 59 -21.24 11.29 -19.78
N GLN A 60 -20.58 11.94 -18.83
CA GLN A 60 -20.49 11.68 -17.37
C GLN A 60 -20.82 10.30 -16.76
N HIS A 61 -19.87 9.85 -15.92
CA HIS A 61 -20.14 9.41 -14.54
C HIS A 61 -21.00 8.14 -14.34
N SER A 62 -20.37 6.96 -14.41
CA SER A 62 -20.89 5.74 -13.76
C SER A 62 -19.80 4.67 -13.63
N ARG A 63 -19.08 4.69 -12.50
CA ARG A 63 -18.69 3.51 -11.68
C ARG A 63 -17.78 3.93 -10.53
N GLN A 64 -18.36 4.62 -9.56
CA GLN A 64 -17.98 4.41 -8.17
C GLN A 64 -18.86 3.25 -7.66
N PRO A 65 -18.32 2.09 -7.27
CA PRO A 65 -19.03 1.24 -6.34
C PRO A 65 -18.86 1.85 -4.94
N ILE A 66 -19.76 2.75 -4.56
CA ILE A 66 -20.10 2.90 -3.15
C ILE A 66 -21.05 1.75 -2.82
N GLN A 67 -20.49 0.67 -2.28
CA GLN A 67 -21.21 -0.32 -1.48
C GLN A 67 -20.22 -0.97 -0.52
N GLY A 68 -20.07 -0.26 0.58
CA GLY A 68 -19.26 -0.57 1.75
C GLY A 68 -19.43 0.53 2.79
N GLU A 69 -20.64 1.09 2.89
CA GLU A 69 -21.02 1.96 3.99
C GLU A 69 -21.36 1.06 5.18
N VAL A 70 -20.34 0.72 5.97
CA VAL A 70 -20.52 0.43 7.40
C VAL A 70 -20.02 1.65 8.16
N LEU A 71 -20.97 2.56 8.39
CA LEU A 71 -21.04 3.36 9.61
C LEU A 71 -19.78 4.17 9.97
N HIS A 72 -19.56 5.29 9.29
CA HIS A 72 -18.96 6.44 9.97
C HIS A 72 -20.02 7.04 10.92
N GLN A 73 -20.25 6.40 12.07
CA GLN A 73 -20.89 7.05 13.22
C GLN A 73 -19.81 7.66 14.11
N GLN A 74 -19.81 8.97 14.12
CA GLN A 74 -19.17 9.82 15.12
C GLN A 74 -19.75 9.49 16.52
N GLY A 75 -18.89 9.12 17.45
CA GLY A 75 -19.20 8.98 18.87
C GLY A 75 -17.93 8.56 19.61
N GLN A 76 -17.57 9.28 20.66
CA GLN A 76 -16.39 8.99 21.47
C GLN A 76 -16.34 7.51 21.89
N GLN A 77 -15.50 6.72 21.25
CA GLN A 77 -15.05 5.46 21.82
C GLN A 77 -13.91 5.82 22.77
N ALA A 78 -14.24 5.97 24.05
CA ALA A 78 -13.26 5.84 25.11
C ALA A 78 -12.48 4.54 24.88
N PRO A 79 -11.15 4.53 25.10
CA PRO A 79 -10.39 3.29 25.04
C PRO A 79 -11.06 2.24 25.94
N PRO A 80 -11.13 0.96 25.54
CA PRO A 80 -11.72 -0.07 26.36
C PRO A 80 -11.08 -0.04 27.76
N PRO A 81 -11.86 -0.22 28.85
CA PRO A 81 -11.28 -0.29 30.18
C PRO A 81 -10.19 -1.39 30.18
N PRO A 82 -9.00 -1.13 30.74
CA PRO A 82 -7.99 -2.16 30.85
C PRO A 82 -8.59 -3.35 31.60
N PRO A 83 -8.28 -4.60 31.20
CA PRO A 83 -8.81 -5.74 31.90
C PRO A 83 -8.38 -5.66 33.37
N PRO A 84 -9.29 -6.01 34.31
CA PRO A 84 -8.99 -5.99 35.73
C PRO A 84 -7.84 -6.98 36.00
N GLY A 85 -6.62 -6.46 36.12
CA GLY A 85 -5.44 -7.30 36.29
C GLY A 85 -4.12 -6.68 35.84
N TYR A 86 -4.11 -5.66 34.98
CA TYR A 86 -2.89 -4.91 34.72
C TYR A 86 -2.83 -3.71 35.67
N GLN A 87 -2.22 -3.92 36.84
CA GLN A 87 -1.62 -2.82 37.58
C GLN A 87 -0.54 -2.25 36.65
N GLN A 88 -0.83 -1.11 36.03
CA GLN A 88 0.15 -0.34 35.30
C GLN A 88 1.27 -0.04 36.31
N PRO A 89 2.51 -0.54 36.12
CA PRO A 89 3.61 -0.16 37.00
C PRO A 89 3.66 1.37 36.96
N ALA A 90 3.55 2.00 38.13
CA ALA A 90 3.64 3.45 38.26
C ALA A 90 4.81 3.92 37.40
N ALA A 91 4.55 4.93 36.55
CA ALA A 91 5.52 5.51 35.65
C ALA A 91 6.85 5.65 36.41
N GLN A 92 7.83 4.84 36.05
CA GLN A 92 9.19 5.04 36.54
C GLN A 92 9.55 6.47 36.17
N PRO A 93 10.06 7.29 37.11
CA PRO A 93 10.53 8.63 36.78
C PRO A 93 11.51 8.46 35.63
N GLN A 94 11.15 8.98 34.45
CA GLN A 94 12.05 8.94 33.32
C GLN A 94 13.34 9.62 33.77
N PRO A 95 14.52 8.99 33.62
CA PRO A 95 15.75 9.69 33.84
C PRO A 95 15.71 10.88 32.87
N GLN A 96 15.69 12.10 33.40
CA GLN A 96 15.96 13.27 32.58
C GLN A 96 17.30 12.97 31.93
N TYR A 97 17.29 12.75 30.62
CA TYR A 97 18.50 12.75 29.83
C TYR A 97 19.06 14.17 29.99
N GLN A 98 19.95 14.36 30.95
CA GLN A 98 20.74 15.56 31.09
C GLN A 98 21.51 15.67 29.78
N GLN A 99 21.03 16.55 28.90
CA GLN A 99 21.70 16.83 27.63
C GLN A 99 23.14 17.23 28.01
N PRO A 100 24.17 16.49 27.56
CA PRO A 100 25.54 16.89 27.81
C PRO A 100 25.69 18.30 27.22
N GLN A 101 26.04 19.28 28.04
CA GLN A 101 26.34 20.60 27.50
C GLN A 101 27.46 20.42 26.46
N PRO A 102 27.34 21.05 25.27
CA PRO A 102 28.38 20.97 24.25
C PRO A 102 29.68 21.48 24.87
N GLN A 103 30.60 20.55 25.14
CA GLN A 103 31.94 20.87 25.57
C GLN A 103 32.56 21.74 24.45
N PRO A 104 33.11 22.93 24.76
CA PRO A 104 33.85 23.70 23.79
C PRO A 104 34.93 22.79 23.19
N TYR A 105 34.87 22.58 21.88
CA TYR A 105 35.88 21.80 21.17
C TYR A 105 37.21 22.56 21.29
N VAL A 106 38.05 22.12 22.24
CA VAL A 106 39.38 22.65 22.43
C VAL A 106 40.29 22.04 21.36
N ASP A 107 40.74 22.87 20.45
CA ASP A 107 41.57 22.43 19.33
C ASP A 107 42.95 22.00 19.86
N PRO A 108 43.34 20.71 19.77
CA PRO A 108 44.56 20.20 20.41
C PRO A 108 45.84 20.77 19.78
N VAL A 109 45.76 21.38 18.59
CA VAL A 109 46.89 22.03 17.91
C VAL A 109 47.34 23.32 18.57
N GLN A 110 46.51 24.00 19.38
CA GLN A 110 46.91 25.26 20.02
C GLN A 110 47.79 25.08 21.27
N ARG A 111 47.85 23.87 21.86
CA ARG A 111 48.65 23.64 23.08
C ARG A 111 50.16 23.61 22.84
N THR A 112 50.61 23.58 21.58
CA THR A 112 52.05 23.43 21.26
C THR A 112 52.83 24.74 21.22
N HIS A 113 52.18 25.90 21.38
CA HIS A 113 52.83 27.21 21.22
C HIS A 113 53.08 27.97 22.55
N ASP A 114 52.77 27.38 23.72
CA ASP A 114 52.87 28.06 25.03
C ASP A 114 53.88 27.39 25.99
N ARG A 115 55.11 27.11 25.52
CA ARG A 115 56.27 26.78 26.36
C ARG A 115 57.56 27.26 25.72
#